data_AF-A0A9Q3YUI8-F1
#
_entry.id   AF-A0A9Q3YUI8-F1
#
_cell.length_a   1.000
_cell.length_b   1.000
_cell.length_c   1.000
_cell.angle_alpha   90.00
_cell.angle_beta   90.00
_cell.angle_gamma   90.00
#
_symmetry.space_group_name_H-M   'P 1'
#
loop_
_entity.id
_entity.type
_entity.pdbx_description
1 polymer ?
#
loop_
_entity_poly.entity_id
_entity_poly.type
_entity_poly.pdbx_seq_one_letter_code
_entity_poly.pdbx_strand_id
1 'polypeptide(L)'
;MKKNVFLLLILFGFSSFGQELNFKEDFDKSYKRSDYKTYISKDSIIFRVNDEIKIGAPSDLTFKYIFIFQSLGYLKMSVAENRQLDGKCKIIAISIAGSKAKGFFPYIQIANESGTFFSVEIEKAIPSGEIVTKLSENEILEA
;
A
#
# COMPACT_ATOMS: atom_id res chain seq x y z
N MET A 1 17.22 52.37 36.63
CA MET A 1 17.63 50.96 36.49
C MET A 1 16.57 50.17 35.70
N LYS A 2 16.53 50.31 34.36
CA LYS A 2 15.52 49.64 33.49
C LYS A 2 16.07 49.37 32.07
N LYS A 3 17.34 48.99 31.93
CA LYS A 3 17.95 48.73 30.60
C LYS A 3 18.65 47.37 30.46
N ASN A 4 18.60 46.50 31.46
CA ASN A 4 19.40 45.27 31.45
C ASN A 4 18.58 43.97 31.36
N VAL A 5 17.26 44.04 31.12
CA VAL A 5 16.42 42.83 31.02
C VAL A 5 16.38 42.25 29.60
N PHE A 6 16.74 43.03 28.58
CA PHE A 6 16.65 42.58 27.18
C PHE A 6 17.77 41.64 26.75
N LEU A 7 18.88 41.57 27.50
CA LEU A 7 20.04 40.76 27.14
C LEU A 7 19.93 39.29 27.57
N LEU A 8 18.96 38.93 28.41
CA LEU A 8 18.82 37.57 28.93
C LEU A 8 18.00 36.63 28.03
N LEU A 9 17.37 37.14 26.96
CA LEU A 9 16.44 36.39 26.12
C LEU A 9 17.08 35.71 24.90
N ILE A 10 18.41 35.86 24.71
CA ILE A 10 19.12 35.35 23.52
C ILE A 10 19.73 33.95 23.76
N LEU A 11 19.64 33.39 24.97
CA LEU A 11 20.30 32.12 25.33
C LEU A 11 19.47 30.84 25.13
N PHE A 12 18.26 30.91 24.57
CA PHE A 12 17.56 29.71 24.13
C PHE A 12 18.07 29.29 22.75
N GLY A 13 19.29 28.77 22.74
CA GLY A 13 19.85 28.05 21.60
C GLY A 13 18.95 26.88 21.25
N PHE A 14 18.38 26.92 20.06
CA PHE A 14 17.72 25.77 19.44
C PHE A 14 18.80 24.74 19.10
N SER A 15 19.14 23.86 20.04
CA SER A 15 19.79 22.59 19.71
C SER A 15 18.74 21.71 19.03
N SER A 16 18.62 21.87 17.71
CA SER A 16 17.94 20.90 16.86
C SER A 16 18.75 19.61 16.92
N PHE A 17 18.30 18.68 17.76
CA PHE A 17 18.74 17.28 17.69
C PHE A 17 18.16 16.69 16.40
N GLY A 18 18.88 16.87 15.30
CA GLY A 18 18.67 16.04 14.13
C GLY A 18 19.02 14.62 14.53
N GLN A 19 18.00 13.78 14.75
CA GLN A 19 18.22 12.34 14.86
C GLN A 19 18.91 11.88 13.57
N GLU A 20 20.15 11.45 13.70
CA GLU A 20 20.85 10.75 12.64
C GLU A 20 20.23 9.36 12.53
N LEU A 21 19.19 9.26 11.69
CA LEU A 21 18.54 8.00 11.35
C LEU A 21 19.52 7.19 10.50
N ASN A 22 20.39 6.43 11.18
CA ASN A 22 21.13 5.33 10.59
C ASN A 22 20.10 4.29 10.10
N PHE A 23 19.77 4.37 8.82
CA PHE A 23 18.90 3.41 8.15
C PHE A 23 19.65 2.09 8.08
N LYS A 24 19.16 1.07 8.78
CA LYS A 24 19.56 -0.31 8.51
C LYS A 24 19.25 -0.59 7.04
N GLU A 25 20.27 -0.99 6.28
CA GLU A 25 20.15 -1.46 4.89
C GLU A 25 19.41 -2.81 4.84
N ASP A 26 18.14 -2.85 5.24
CA ASP A 26 17.29 -4.02 4.99
C ASP A 26 16.49 -3.84 3.69
N PHE A 27 16.70 -2.74 2.97
CA PHE A 27 16.17 -2.53 1.61
C PHE A 27 17.30 -2.71 0.60
N ASP A 28 17.47 -3.94 0.14
CA ASP A 28 18.38 -4.25 -0.94
C ASP A 28 17.85 -3.62 -2.24
N LYS A 29 18.58 -2.60 -2.72
CA LYS A 29 18.28 -1.89 -3.96
C LYS A 29 18.44 -2.77 -5.21
N SER A 30 18.96 -3.99 -5.07
CA SER A 30 19.09 -4.95 -6.17
C SER A 30 17.75 -5.58 -6.57
N TYR A 31 16.76 -5.61 -5.66
CA TYR A 31 15.46 -6.23 -5.92
C TYR A 31 14.63 -5.43 -6.92
N LYS A 32 14.34 -6.04 -8.07
CA LYS A 32 13.42 -5.50 -9.07
C LYS A 32 11.97 -5.77 -8.67
N ARG A 33 11.07 -5.02 -9.31
CA ARG A 33 9.60 -5.09 -9.16
C ARG A 33 9.01 -6.52 -9.22
N SER A 34 9.72 -7.46 -9.85
CA SER A 34 9.31 -8.85 -10.10
C SER A 34 9.89 -9.91 -9.15
N ASP A 35 10.81 -9.51 -8.27
CA ASP A 35 11.66 -10.45 -7.55
C ASP A 35 10.99 -10.92 -6.25
N TYR A 36 10.05 -10.13 -5.72
CA TYR A 36 9.23 -10.53 -4.59
C TYR A 36 8.19 -11.58 -5.02
N LYS A 37 8.29 -12.79 -4.45
CA LYS A 37 7.33 -13.89 -4.68
C LYS A 37 6.26 -14.00 -3.60
N THR A 38 6.53 -13.44 -2.42
CA THR A 38 5.64 -13.49 -1.27
C THR A 38 5.68 -12.18 -0.51
N TYR A 39 4.54 -11.78 0.02
CA TYR A 39 4.39 -10.66 0.94
C TYR A 39 3.55 -11.09 2.14
N ILE A 40 3.93 -10.64 3.33
CA ILE A 40 3.18 -10.87 4.56
C ILE A 40 2.69 -9.51 5.04
N SER A 41 1.37 -9.33 5.14
CA SER A 41 0.76 -8.10 5.62
C SER A 41 0.97 -7.93 7.13
N LYS A 42 0.71 -6.71 7.63
CA LYS A 42 0.69 -6.44 9.08
C LYS A 42 -0.33 -7.30 9.83
N ASP A 43 -1.42 -7.67 9.17
CA ASP A 43 -2.45 -8.57 9.71
C ASP A 43 -2.08 -10.05 9.58
N SER A 44 -0.82 -10.36 9.29
CA SER A 44 -0.28 -11.72 9.11
C SER A 44 -0.89 -12.51 7.95
N ILE A 45 -1.46 -11.82 6.95
CA ILE A 45 -2.01 -12.45 5.75
C ILE A 45 -0.89 -12.62 4.74
N ILE A 46 -0.75 -13.82 4.19
CA ILE A 46 0.31 -14.16 3.24
C ILE A 46 -0.25 -14.09 1.83
N PHE A 47 0.40 -13.28 0.99
CA PHE A 47 0.11 -13.13 -0.44
C PHE A 47 1.27 -13.69 -1.26
N ARG A 48 0.98 -14.56 -2.24
CA ARG A 48 1.97 -15.08 -3.19
C ARG A 48 1.60 -14.71 -4.61
N VAL A 49 2.61 -14.59 -5.46
CA VAL A 49 2.38 -14.48 -6.90
C VAL A 49 1.65 -15.73 -7.37
N ASN A 50 0.61 -15.53 -8.19
CA ASN A 50 -0.38 -16.49 -8.65
C ASN A 50 -1.52 -16.82 -7.69
N ASP A 51 -1.53 -16.29 -6.46
CA ASP A 51 -2.71 -16.44 -5.61
C ASP A 51 -3.91 -15.73 -6.23
N GLU A 52 -5.08 -16.32 -6.01
CA GLU A 52 -6.35 -15.71 -6.35
C GLU A 52 -6.85 -14.89 -5.16
N ILE A 53 -7.27 -13.66 -5.44
CA ILE A 53 -7.87 -12.77 -4.46
C ILE A 53 -9.29 -12.41 -4.91
N LYS A 54 -10.16 -12.23 -3.92
CA LYS A 54 -11.52 -11.75 -4.14
C LYS A 54 -11.56 -10.25 -3.89
N ILE A 55 -12.08 -9.51 -4.86
CA ILE A 55 -12.34 -8.09 -4.67
C ILE A 55 -13.65 -7.93 -3.88
N GLY A 56 -13.61 -7.08 -2.87
CA GLY A 56 -14.76 -6.74 -2.05
C GLY A 56 -15.61 -5.63 -2.67
N ALA A 57 -16.39 -4.97 -1.81
CA ALA A 57 -17.10 -3.76 -2.21
C ALA A 57 -16.14 -2.56 -2.20
N PRO A 58 -16.37 -1.55 -3.06
CA PRO A 58 -15.65 -0.29 -2.96
C PRO A 58 -15.91 0.37 -1.60
N SER A 59 -14.91 1.01 -1.01
CA SER A 59 -15.05 1.70 0.29
C SER A 59 -15.91 2.98 0.23
N ASP A 60 -16.36 3.36 -0.97
CA ASP A 60 -17.16 4.55 -1.27
C ASP A 60 -17.85 4.33 -2.63
N LEU A 61 -18.16 5.40 -3.37
CA LEU A 61 -18.57 5.31 -4.78
C LEU A 61 -17.54 4.60 -5.67
N THR A 62 -16.25 4.62 -5.32
CA THR A 62 -15.17 3.95 -6.04
C THR A 62 -14.13 3.33 -5.10
N PHE A 63 -13.33 2.41 -5.63
CA PHE A 63 -12.19 1.83 -4.90
C PHE A 63 -11.13 2.90 -4.63
N LYS A 64 -10.79 3.10 -3.36
CA LYS A 64 -9.81 4.11 -2.92
C LYS A 64 -8.37 3.61 -3.00
N TYR A 65 -8.18 2.29 -2.87
CA TYR A 65 -6.87 1.66 -2.75
C TYR A 65 -6.55 0.70 -3.89
N ILE A 66 -7.41 0.67 -4.91
CA ILE A 66 -7.20 -0.06 -6.16
C ILE A 66 -7.16 0.94 -7.32
N PHE A 67 -6.13 0.82 -8.14
CA PHE A 67 -5.82 1.78 -9.20
C PHE A 67 -5.66 1.05 -10.53
N ILE A 68 -6.17 1.67 -11.59
CA ILE A 68 -5.97 1.20 -12.96
C ILE A 68 -4.74 1.89 -13.56
N PHE A 69 -3.91 1.15 -14.30
CA PHE A 69 -2.83 1.75 -15.06
C PHE A 69 -3.34 2.25 -16.41
N GLN A 70 -3.24 3.56 -16.66
CA GLN A 70 -3.61 4.17 -17.94
C GLN A 70 -2.46 5.02 -18.45
N SER A 71 -1.81 4.55 -19.53
CA SER A 71 -0.76 5.23 -20.32
C SER A 71 0.40 5.83 -19.49
N LEU A 72 0.15 6.96 -18.83
CA LEU A 72 1.13 7.78 -18.12
C LEU A 72 1.24 7.46 -16.62
N GLY A 73 0.32 6.66 -16.05
CA GLY A 73 0.40 6.33 -14.63
C GLY A 73 -0.79 5.55 -14.07
N TYR A 74 -0.78 5.44 -12.75
CA TYR A 74 -1.88 4.85 -11.99
C TYR A 74 -2.93 5.91 -11.70
N LEU A 75 -4.17 5.62 -12.08
CA LEU A 75 -5.32 6.48 -11.86
C LEU A 75 -6.32 5.78 -10.95
N LYS A 76 -7.05 6.58 -10.17
CA LYS A 76 -8.22 6.09 -9.45
C LYS A 76 -9.27 5.65 -10.45
N MET A 77 -9.96 4.57 -10.13
CA MET A 77 -11.06 4.09 -10.96
C MET A 77 -12.26 5.02 -10.85
N SER A 78 -12.93 5.21 -11.98
CA SER A 78 -14.27 5.80 -12.03
C SER A 78 -15.33 4.77 -11.64
N VAL A 79 -16.54 5.24 -11.32
CA VAL A 79 -17.68 4.38 -10.94
C VAL A 79 -17.99 3.34 -12.03
N ALA A 80 -17.88 3.72 -13.30
CA ALA A 80 -18.11 2.83 -14.43
C ALA A 80 -17.02 1.76 -14.61
N GLU A 81 -15.82 2.03 -14.09
CA GLU A 81 -14.70 1.09 -14.14
C GLU A 81 -14.72 0.09 -12.98
N ASN A 82 -15.42 0.37 -11.87
CA ASN A 82 -15.54 -0.55 -10.73
C ASN A 82 -15.95 -1.97 -11.18
N ARG A 83 -16.87 -2.07 -12.16
CA ARG A 83 -17.33 -3.35 -12.72
C ARG A 83 -16.22 -4.23 -13.29
N GLN A 84 -15.07 -3.67 -13.61
CA GLN A 84 -13.93 -4.44 -14.12
C GLN A 84 -13.26 -5.26 -13.02
N LEU A 85 -13.55 -4.97 -11.75
CA LEU A 85 -13.05 -5.71 -10.60
C LEU A 85 -14.08 -6.72 -10.05
N ASP A 86 -15.25 -6.86 -10.68
CA ASP A 86 -16.26 -7.82 -10.27
C ASP A 86 -15.73 -9.24 -10.51
N GLY A 87 -15.36 -9.94 -9.43
CA GLY A 87 -14.96 -11.34 -9.46
C GLY A 87 -13.59 -11.65 -8.88
N LYS A 88 -13.00 -12.74 -9.38
CA LYS A 88 -11.71 -13.28 -8.93
C LYS A 88 -10.59 -12.60 -9.70
N CYS A 89 -9.56 -12.14 -8.99
CA CYS A 89 -8.38 -11.54 -9.59
C CYS A 89 -7.14 -12.32 -9.18
N LYS A 90 -6.15 -12.42 -10.07
CA LYS A 90 -4.90 -13.14 -9.81
C LYS A 90 -3.76 -12.18 -9.52
N ILE A 91 -2.96 -12.46 -8.51
CA ILE A 91 -1.74 -11.68 -8.22
C ILE A 91 -0.68 -12.02 -9.28
N ILE A 92 -0.22 -11.01 -10.01
CA ILE A 92 0.80 -11.17 -11.05
C ILE A 92 2.19 -10.72 -10.61
N ALA A 93 2.25 -9.74 -9.70
CA ALA A 93 3.50 -9.23 -9.17
C ALA A 93 3.30 -8.61 -7.78
N ILE A 94 4.36 -8.64 -7.00
CA ILE A 94 4.44 -8.01 -5.69
C ILE A 94 5.60 -7.04 -5.74
N SER A 95 5.41 -5.84 -5.21
CA SER A 95 6.40 -4.79 -5.35
C SER A 95 6.33 -3.81 -4.19
N ILE A 96 7.40 -3.05 -4.02
CA ILE A 96 7.50 -2.01 -3.00
C ILE A 96 7.77 -0.69 -3.72
N ALA A 97 7.02 0.35 -3.39
CA ALA A 97 7.21 1.71 -3.88
C ALA A 97 7.53 2.63 -2.71
N GLY A 98 8.01 3.82 -3.04
CA GLY A 98 8.29 4.86 -2.06
C GLY A 98 9.74 5.28 -2.07
N SER A 99 10.13 6.00 -1.03
CA SER A 99 11.48 6.53 -0.88
C SER A 99 11.81 6.67 0.60
N LYS A 100 13.09 6.86 0.92
CA LYS A 100 13.54 7.08 2.30
C LYS A 100 12.77 8.23 2.99
N ALA A 101 12.39 9.27 2.24
CA ALA A 101 11.65 10.42 2.79
C ALA A 101 10.15 10.18 2.96
N LYS A 102 9.53 9.36 2.09
CA LYS A 102 8.07 9.13 2.09
C LYS A 102 7.66 7.81 2.76
N GLY A 103 8.63 7.00 3.16
CA GLY A 103 8.42 5.62 3.57
C GLY A 103 8.27 4.71 2.36
N PHE A 104 8.43 3.41 2.62
CA PHE A 104 8.21 2.34 1.65
C PHE A 104 6.85 1.71 1.89
N PHE A 105 6.12 1.43 0.81
CA PHE A 105 4.79 0.84 0.86
C PHE A 105 4.67 -0.29 -0.16
N PRO A 106 4.14 -1.45 0.26
CA PRO A 106 3.92 -2.58 -0.62
C PRO A 106 2.68 -2.33 -1.48
N TYR A 107 2.76 -2.77 -2.72
CA TYR A 107 1.61 -2.88 -3.60
C TYR A 107 1.68 -4.21 -4.35
N ILE A 108 0.50 -4.78 -4.62
CA ILE A 108 0.38 -5.96 -5.45
C ILE A 108 -0.25 -5.56 -6.78
N GLN A 109 0.25 -6.15 -7.85
CA GLN A 109 -0.39 -6.06 -9.16
C GLN A 109 -1.30 -7.27 -9.34
N ILE A 110 -2.52 -7.01 -9.77
CA ILE A 110 -3.54 -8.03 -9.98
C ILE A 110 -4.05 -7.95 -11.41
N ALA A 111 -4.49 -9.07 -11.94
CA ALA A 111 -5.16 -9.15 -13.23
C ALA A 111 -6.55 -9.77 -13.03
N ASN A 112 -7.57 -9.16 -13.63
CA ASN A 112 -8.88 -9.80 -13.74
C ASN A 112 -8.89 -10.85 -14.87
N GLU A 113 -9.98 -11.60 -14.99
CA GLU A 113 -10.15 -12.62 -16.04
C GLU A 113 -10.03 -12.05 -17.47
N SER A 114 -10.39 -10.78 -17.66
CA SER A 114 -10.26 -10.06 -18.93
C SER A 114 -8.82 -9.63 -19.25
N GLY A 115 -7.86 -9.87 -18.35
CA GLY A 115 -6.45 -9.49 -18.52
C GLY A 115 -6.14 -8.02 -18.23
N THR A 116 -7.09 -7.26 -17.67
CA THR A 116 -6.87 -5.88 -17.22
C THR A 116 -6.06 -5.88 -15.93
N PHE A 117 -5.03 -5.02 -15.88
CA PHE A 117 -4.13 -4.90 -14.74
C PHE A 117 -4.53 -3.79 -13.79
N PHE A 118 -4.50 -4.10 -12.50
CA PHE A 118 -4.73 -3.14 -11.42
C PHE A 118 -3.59 -3.20 -10.41
N SER A 119 -3.35 -2.08 -9.74
CA SER A 119 -2.41 -1.97 -8.63
C SER A 119 -3.19 -1.77 -7.34
N VAL A 120 -2.87 -2.54 -6.31
CA VAL A 120 -3.55 -2.51 -5.02
C VAL A 120 -2.57 -2.08 -3.93
N GLU A 121 -2.90 -1.02 -3.20
CA GLU A 121 -2.22 -0.67 -1.94
C GLU A 121 -2.70 -1.61 -0.83
N ILE A 122 -2.08 -2.80 -0.77
CA ILE A 122 -2.61 -3.95 -0.03
C ILE A 122 -2.85 -3.67 1.46
N GLU A 123 -1.93 -2.94 2.09
CA GLU A 123 -1.98 -2.57 3.51
C GLU A 123 -3.14 -1.64 3.89
N LYS A 124 -3.73 -0.95 2.91
CA LYS A 124 -4.91 -0.11 3.11
C LYS A 124 -6.19 -0.79 2.61
N ALA A 125 -6.07 -1.59 1.56
CA ALA A 125 -7.20 -2.28 0.94
C ALA A 125 -7.77 -3.42 1.81
N ILE A 126 -6.93 -4.06 2.64
CA ILE A 126 -7.38 -5.08 3.61
C ILE A 126 -8.31 -4.46 4.66
N PRO A 127 -7.90 -3.47 5.47
CA PRO A 127 -8.75 -2.92 6.52
C PRO A 127 -9.96 -2.16 5.97
N SER A 128 -9.91 -1.67 4.73
CA SER A 128 -11.06 -1.05 4.08
C SER A 128 -12.10 -2.04 3.56
N GLY A 129 -11.80 -3.35 3.55
CA GLY A 129 -12.65 -4.39 2.97
C GLY A 129 -12.69 -4.40 1.44
N GLU A 130 -11.81 -3.64 0.77
CA GLU A 130 -11.72 -3.64 -0.70
C GLU A 130 -11.04 -4.92 -1.22
N ILE A 131 -10.19 -5.55 -0.40
CA ILE A 131 -9.71 -6.91 -0.61
C ILE A 131 -10.30 -7.82 0.46
N VAL A 132 -10.97 -8.89 0.02
CA VAL A 132 -11.50 -9.92 0.91
C VAL A 132 -10.50 -11.06 0.98
N THR A 133 -9.85 -11.20 2.14
CA THR A 133 -8.83 -12.22 2.40
C THR A 133 -9.38 -13.44 3.13
N LYS A 134 -10.64 -13.37 3.57
CA LYS A 134 -11.37 -14.50 4.15
C LYS A 134 -11.95 -15.35 3.02
N LEU A 135 -11.57 -16.63 2.95
CA LEU A 135 -12.56 -17.67 2.65
C LEU A 135 -13.71 -17.39 3.61
N SER A 136 -14.86 -16.98 3.08
CA SER A 136 -16.00 -16.66 3.95
C SER A 136 -16.31 -17.90 4.79
N GLU A 137 -16.65 -17.73 6.07
CA GLU A 137 -17.12 -18.81 6.95
C GLU A 137 -18.27 -19.65 6.33
N ASN A 138 -18.93 -19.12 5.29
CA ASN A 138 -19.95 -19.79 4.49
C ASN A 138 -19.43 -20.89 3.53
N GLU A 139 -18.12 -21.06 3.34
CA GLU A 139 -17.56 -22.20 2.56
C GLU A 139 -17.23 -23.42 3.43
N ILE A 140 -17.46 -23.34 4.75
CA ILE A 140 -17.22 -24.45 5.70
C ILE A 140 -18.46 -25.37 5.83
N LEU A 141 -19.62 -24.96 5.29
CA LEU A 141 -20.88 -25.71 5.44
C LEU A 141 -21.31 -26.54 4.22
N GLU A 142 -20.47 -26.65 3.19
CA GLU A 142 -20.71 -27.57 2.06
C GLU A 142 -19.55 -28.57 1.91
N ALA A 143 -19.24 -29.29 2.99
CA ALA A 143 -18.41 -30.50 2.99
C ALA A 143 -19.21 -31.72 3.45
#